data_AF-A0A235EQL8-F1
#
_entry.id   AF-A0A235EQL8-F1
#
_cell.length_a   1.000
_cell.length_b   1.000
_cell.length_c   1.000
_cell.angle_alpha   90.00
_cell.angle_beta   90.00
_cell.angle_gamma   90.00
#
_symmetry.space_group_name_H-M   'P 1'
#
loop_
_entity.id
_entity.type
_entity.pdbx_description
1 polymer ?
#
loop_
_entity_poly.entity_id
_entity_poly.type
_entity_poly.pdbx_seq_one_letter_code
_entity_poly.pdbx_strand_id
1 'polypeptide(L)'
;MPTPSPATPENCTALLQALGAQIRSQRKALRLSATVTAEAAGVSRVTLHRIEKGEPSVTMGAWCNTLAALGMVLQAHGGSEVPLAGAAPDLTGWIPARVPLADYPQLRALAWQVHGTDTLTPAEALGIYERNARHLDMQAMPAHEQALLEALQLALSPNVATRATDAV
;
A
#
# COMPACT_ATOMS: atom_id res chain seq x y z
N MET A 1 -12.72 -28.19 29.69
CA MET A 1 -13.41 -26.94 29.31
C MET A 1 -12.49 -26.19 28.36
N PRO A 2 -12.95 -25.77 27.16
CA PRO A 2 -12.12 -24.92 26.31
C PRO A 2 -11.86 -23.58 27.03
N THR A 3 -10.66 -23.05 26.86
CA THR A 3 -10.27 -21.75 27.40
C THR A 3 -11.09 -20.65 26.71
N PRO A 4 -11.55 -19.62 27.45
CA PRO A 4 -12.22 -18.47 26.85
C PRO A 4 -11.27 -17.77 25.86
N SER A 5 -11.84 -17.22 24.79
CA SER A 5 -11.07 -16.52 23.78
C SER A 5 -10.34 -15.30 24.40
N PRO A 6 -9.10 -15.02 23.97
CA PRO A 6 -8.35 -13.88 24.47
C PRO A 6 -9.08 -12.56 24.15
N ALA A 7 -8.88 -11.56 24.99
CA ALA A 7 -9.40 -10.22 24.73
C ALA A 7 -8.86 -9.69 23.39
N THR A 8 -9.76 -9.20 22.54
CA THR A 8 -9.41 -8.67 21.22
C THR A 8 -9.23 -7.15 21.35
N PRO A 9 -8.02 -6.60 21.17
CA PRO A 9 -7.83 -5.15 21.25
C PRO A 9 -8.60 -4.43 20.13
N GLU A 10 -8.87 -3.13 20.32
CA GLU A 10 -9.76 -2.35 19.44
C GLU A 10 -9.26 -2.29 18.00
N ASN A 11 -7.94 -2.17 17.81
CA ASN A 11 -7.30 -2.21 16.49
C ASN A 11 -7.56 -3.53 15.76
N CYS A 12 -7.41 -4.67 16.44
CA CYS A 12 -7.71 -5.99 15.89
C CYS A 12 -9.19 -6.14 15.55
N THR A 13 -10.07 -5.57 16.38
CA THR A 13 -11.52 -5.55 16.13
C THR A 13 -11.84 -4.77 14.86
N ALA A 14 -11.27 -3.58 14.70
CA ALA A 14 -11.45 -2.77 13.50
C ALA A 14 -10.94 -3.47 12.23
N LEU A 15 -9.78 -4.14 12.30
CA LEU A 15 -9.25 -4.92 11.18
C LEU A 15 -10.17 -6.08 10.78
N LEU A 16 -10.71 -6.82 11.75
CA LEU A 16 -11.65 -7.90 11.49
C LEU A 16 -12.96 -7.40 10.88
N GLN A 17 -13.48 -6.26 11.37
CA GLN A 17 -14.66 -5.61 10.80
C GLN A 17 -14.43 -5.17 9.35
N ALA A 18 -13.27 -4.59 9.05
CA ALA A 18 -12.89 -4.21 7.69
C ALA A 18 -12.82 -5.43 6.76
N LEU A 19 -12.17 -6.52 7.21
CA LEU A 19 -12.13 -7.78 6.47
C LEU A 19 -13.53 -8.35 6.22
N GLY A 20 -14.39 -8.39 7.24
CA GLY A 20 -15.78 -8.83 7.12
C GLY A 20 -16.58 -7.99 6.12
N ALA A 21 -16.39 -6.68 6.12
CA ALA A 21 -17.02 -5.77 5.16
C ALA A 21 -16.54 -6.03 3.72
N GLN A 22 -15.25 -6.33 3.52
CA GLN A 22 -14.69 -6.67 2.21
C GLN A 22 -15.22 -8.01 1.69
N ILE A 23 -15.38 -9.01 2.55
CA ILE A 23 -16.03 -10.28 2.20
C ILE A 23 -17.47 -10.04 1.74
N ARG A 24 -18.21 -9.20 2.49
CA ARG A 24 -19.60 -8.85 2.15
C ARG A 24 -19.70 -8.09 0.83
N SER A 25 -18.77 -7.17 0.55
CA SER A 25 -18.76 -6.40 -0.69
C SER A 25 -18.46 -7.31 -1.89
N GLN A 26 -17.47 -8.21 -1.77
CA GLN A 26 -17.16 -9.19 -2.81
C GLN A 26 -18.35 -10.10 -3.12
N ARG A 27 -19.02 -10.63 -2.10
CA ARG A 27 -20.23 -11.45 -2.30
C ARG A 27 -21.32 -10.69 -3.06
N LYS A 28 -21.55 -9.42 -2.71
CA LYS A 28 -22.52 -8.56 -3.40
C LYS A 28 -22.11 -8.24 -4.84
N ALA A 29 -20.82 -8.03 -5.09
CA ALA A 29 -20.30 -7.81 -6.45
C ALA A 29 -20.55 -9.03 -7.35
N LEU A 30 -20.37 -10.24 -6.80
CA LEU A 30 -20.72 -11.51 -7.46
C LEU A 30 -22.23 -11.81 -7.49
N ARG A 31 -23.06 -10.94 -6.91
CA ARG A 31 -24.54 -11.09 -6.81
C ARG A 31 -24.98 -12.39 -6.13
N LEU A 32 -24.17 -12.92 -5.22
CA LEU A 32 -24.47 -14.15 -4.49
C LEU A 32 -25.30 -13.87 -3.23
N SER A 33 -26.29 -14.74 -2.97
CA SER A 33 -27.07 -14.69 -1.73
C SER A 33 -26.23 -15.21 -0.56
N ALA A 34 -26.55 -14.73 0.65
CA ALA A 34 -25.87 -15.22 1.87
C ALA A 34 -26.05 -16.74 2.06
N THR A 35 -27.20 -17.29 1.66
CA THR A 35 -27.47 -18.74 1.78
C THR A 35 -26.56 -19.53 0.84
N VAL A 36 -26.47 -19.14 -0.43
CA VAL A 36 -25.65 -19.82 -1.44
C VAL A 36 -24.16 -19.77 -1.06
N THR A 37 -23.68 -18.61 -0.61
CA THR A 37 -22.28 -18.49 -0.17
C THR A 37 -22.00 -19.33 1.09
N ALA A 38 -22.92 -19.36 2.05
CA ALA A 38 -22.75 -20.16 3.26
C ALA A 38 -22.69 -21.66 2.94
N GLU A 39 -23.58 -22.15 2.06
CA GLU A 39 -23.58 -23.53 1.56
C GLU A 39 -22.28 -23.87 0.84
N ALA A 40 -21.82 -23.02 -0.09
CA ALA A 40 -20.57 -23.23 -0.83
C ALA A 40 -19.33 -23.23 0.09
N ALA A 41 -19.36 -22.44 1.17
CA ALA A 41 -18.30 -22.40 2.18
C ALA A 41 -18.40 -23.52 3.23
N GLY A 42 -19.46 -24.34 3.21
CA GLY A 42 -19.69 -25.39 4.20
C GLY A 42 -19.95 -24.85 5.61
N VAL A 43 -20.53 -23.65 5.74
CA VAL A 43 -20.82 -23.00 7.03
C VAL A 43 -22.31 -22.66 7.16
N SER A 44 -22.77 -22.40 8.37
CA SER A 44 -24.14 -21.91 8.56
C SER A 44 -24.30 -20.46 8.08
N ARG A 45 -25.51 -20.07 7.67
CA ARG A 45 -25.85 -18.67 7.34
C ARG A 45 -25.54 -17.70 8.49
N VAL A 46 -25.71 -18.16 9.74
CA VAL A 46 -25.38 -17.36 10.93
C VAL A 46 -23.87 -17.18 11.05
N THR A 47 -23.08 -18.22 10.78
CA THR A 47 -21.61 -18.13 10.75
C THR A 47 -21.14 -17.13 9.69
N LEU A 48 -21.70 -17.19 8.47
CA LEU A 48 -21.39 -16.21 7.43
C LEU A 48 -21.72 -14.78 7.86
N HIS A 49 -22.87 -14.57 8.51
CA HIS A 49 -23.24 -13.25 9.03
C HIS A 49 -22.27 -12.72 10.10
N ARG A 50 -21.78 -13.60 10.98
CA ARG A 50 -20.77 -13.26 12.00
C ARG A 50 -19.41 -12.92 11.37
N ILE A 51 -19.02 -13.67 10.33
CA ILE A 51 -17.84 -13.39 9.49
C ILE A 51 -17.97 -12.01 8.84
N GLU A 52 -19.08 -11.72 8.17
CA GLU A 52 -19.30 -10.42 7.52
C GLU A 52 -19.34 -9.23 8.51
N LYS A 53 -19.54 -9.51 9.81
CA LYS A 53 -19.47 -8.53 10.90
C LYS A 53 -18.10 -8.40 11.56
N GLY A 54 -17.11 -9.21 11.20
CA GLY A 54 -15.80 -9.15 11.86
C GLY A 54 -15.72 -9.87 13.20
N GLU A 55 -16.56 -10.87 13.47
CA GLU A 55 -16.59 -11.49 14.80
C GLU A 55 -15.36 -12.39 15.07
N PRO A 56 -14.54 -12.10 16.09
CA PRO A 56 -13.26 -12.79 16.34
C PRO A 56 -13.42 -14.24 16.80
N SER A 57 -14.57 -14.61 17.36
CA SER A 57 -14.83 -15.94 17.91
C SER A 57 -15.14 -16.99 16.83
N VAL A 58 -15.27 -16.58 15.56
CA VAL A 58 -15.42 -17.50 14.44
C VAL A 58 -14.07 -18.10 14.07
N THR A 59 -14.04 -19.42 13.85
CA THR A 59 -12.79 -20.15 13.56
C THR A 59 -12.14 -19.69 12.26
N MET A 60 -10.81 -19.59 12.24
CA MET A 60 -10.05 -19.20 11.04
C MET A 60 -10.37 -20.11 9.84
N GLY A 61 -10.64 -21.39 10.06
CA GLY A 61 -11.08 -22.30 8.99
C GLY A 61 -12.38 -21.86 8.31
N ALA A 62 -13.37 -21.36 9.07
CA ALA A 62 -14.61 -20.84 8.50
C ALA A 62 -14.39 -19.54 7.70
N TRP A 63 -13.48 -18.68 8.15
CA TRP A 63 -13.03 -17.51 7.39
C TRP A 63 -12.40 -17.92 6.06
N CYS A 64 -11.43 -18.84 6.08
CA CYS A 64 -10.75 -19.32 4.88
C CYS A 64 -11.71 -19.98 3.88
N ASN A 65 -12.63 -20.83 4.35
CA ASN A 65 -13.62 -21.46 3.46
C ASN A 65 -14.52 -20.43 2.79
N THR A 66 -14.93 -19.38 3.53
CA THR A 66 -15.76 -18.30 2.99
C THR A 66 -15.01 -17.50 1.94
N LEU A 67 -13.74 -17.16 2.19
CA LEU A 67 -12.87 -16.48 1.23
C LEU A 67 -12.70 -17.33 -0.04
N ALA A 68 -12.39 -18.62 0.10
CA ALA A 68 -12.24 -19.54 -1.02
C ALA A 68 -13.51 -19.66 -1.85
N ALA A 69 -14.68 -19.75 -1.22
CA ALA A 69 -15.98 -19.78 -1.90
C ALA A 69 -16.28 -18.50 -2.71
N LEU A 70 -15.64 -17.38 -2.37
CA LEU A 70 -15.76 -16.09 -3.07
C LEU A 70 -14.59 -15.81 -4.02
N GLY A 71 -13.67 -16.75 -4.20
CA GLY A 71 -12.47 -16.59 -5.03
C GLY A 71 -11.44 -15.62 -4.43
N MET A 72 -11.43 -15.45 -3.12
CA MET A 72 -10.50 -14.59 -2.39
C MET A 72 -9.41 -15.43 -1.71
N VAL A 73 -8.22 -14.86 -1.52
CA VAL A 73 -7.09 -15.49 -0.83
C VAL A 73 -6.74 -14.69 0.41
N LEU A 74 -6.50 -15.36 1.54
CA LEU A 74 -5.98 -14.74 2.76
C LEU A 74 -4.45 -14.71 2.72
N GLN A 75 -3.86 -13.53 2.90
CA GLN A 75 -2.41 -13.35 2.94
C GLN A 75 -2.01 -12.46 4.10
N ALA A 76 -0.98 -12.88 4.84
CA ALA A 76 -0.32 -12.05 5.85
C ALA A 76 0.84 -11.30 5.20
N HIS A 77 0.83 -9.99 5.32
CA HIS A 77 1.88 -9.12 4.81
C HIS A 77 2.80 -8.73 5.97
N GLY A 78 4.12 -8.64 5.72
CA GLY A 78 5.03 -8.07 6.70
C GLY A 78 4.68 -6.61 6.95
N GLY A 79 4.97 -6.06 8.15
CA GLY A 79 4.60 -4.68 8.53
C GLY A 79 5.16 -3.55 7.64
N SER A 80 5.90 -3.89 6.58
CA SER A 80 6.36 -2.98 5.52
C SER A 80 5.44 -2.95 4.29
N GLU A 81 4.39 -3.77 4.25
CA GLU A 81 3.54 -4.03 3.08
C GLU A 81 2.03 -3.89 3.40
N VAL A 82 1.67 -3.00 4.33
CA VAL A 82 0.28 -2.51 4.38
C VAL A 82 0.28 -1.18 3.62
N PRO A 83 -0.08 -1.16 2.32
CA PRO A 83 -0.53 0.08 1.71
C PRO A 83 -1.83 0.46 2.42
N LEU A 84 -1.71 1.23 3.49
CA LEU A 84 -2.76 2.17 3.87
C LEU A 84 -3.06 2.95 2.58
N ALA A 85 -4.25 2.76 2.03
CA ALA A 85 -4.70 3.55 0.90
C ALA A 85 -4.49 5.04 1.21
N GLY A 86 -3.44 5.63 0.62
CA GLY A 86 -3.08 7.04 0.77
C GLY A 86 -1.95 7.40 1.75
N ALA A 87 -1.38 6.48 2.53
CA ALA A 87 -0.17 6.79 3.31
C ALA A 87 1.06 6.33 2.52
N ALA A 88 1.67 7.30 1.84
CA ALA A 88 3.05 7.20 1.40
C ALA A 88 3.90 6.57 2.52
N PRO A 89 4.76 5.57 2.24
CA PRO A 89 5.81 5.24 3.19
C PRO A 89 6.56 6.54 3.53
N ASP A 90 6.80 6.76 4.82
CA ASP A 90 7.66 7.84 5.28
C ASP A 90 9.09 7.52 4.80
N LEU A 91 9.38 7.93 3.57
CA LEU A 91 10.64 7.71 2.86
C LEU A 91 11.61 8.87 3.08
N THR A 92 11.42 9.65 4.15
CA THR A 92 12.28 10.80 4.44
C THR A 92 13.74 10.33 4.59
N GLY A 93 14.57 10.60 3.56
CA GLY A 93 15.96 10.16 3.49
C GLY A 93 16.23 8.81 2.81
N TRP A 94 15.22 8.10 2.30
CA TRP A 94 15.39 6.85 1.56
C TRP A 94 15.36 7.07 0.04
N ILE A 95 16.36 6.54 -0.67
CA ILE A 95 16.43 6.63 -2.14
C ILE A 95 16.35 5.23 -2.75
N PRO A 96 15.33 4.93 -3.56
CA PRO A 96 15.23 3.64 -4.23
C PRO A 96 16.30 3.53 -5.32
N ALA A 97 16.95 2.37 -5.44
CA ALA A 97 17.97 2.13 -6.47
C ALA A 97 17.43 2.26 -7.91
N ARG A 98 16.11 2.10 -8.08
CA ARG A 98 15.33 2.26 -9.32
C ARG A 98 14.06 3.04 -8.97
N VAL A 99 13.83 4.17 -9.63
CA VAL A 99 12.65 5.03 -9.48
C VAL A 99 11.61 4.62 -10.55
N PRO A 100 10.54 3.91 -10.20
CA PRO A 100 9.48 3.54 -11.15
C PRO A 100 8.62 4.76 -11.52
N LEU A 101 8.50 5.06 -12.82
CA LEU A 101 7.73 6.23 -13.29
C LEU A 101 6.22 6.13 -13.01
N ALA A 102 5.70 4.93 -12.78
CA ALA A 102 4.28 4.72 -12.50
C ALA A 102 3.84 5.34 -11.17
N ASP A 103 4.75 5.43 -10.19
CA ASP A 103 4.44 5.88 -8.83
C ASP A 103 4.59 7.40 -8.66
N TYR A 104 5.19 8.08 -9.65
CA TYR A 104 5.55 9.50 -9.58
C TYR A 104 4.95 10.27 -10.78
N PRO A 105 3.71 10.78 -10.66
CA PRO A 105 2.97 11.36 -11.78
C PRO A 105 3.60 12.64 -12.34
N GLN A 106 4.20 13.49 -11.51
CA GLN A 106 4.89 14.70 -11.98
C GLN A 106 6.18 14.32 -12.71
N LEU A 107 6.99 13.40 -12.15
CA LEU A 107 8.20 12.90 -12.81
C LEU A 107 7.87 12.29 -14.17
N ARG A 108 6.79 11.50 -14.26
CA ARG A 108 6.34 10.90 -15.51
C ARG A 108 5.92 11.94 -16.54
N ALA A 109 5.22 13.00 -16.13
CA ALA A 109 4.84 14.09 -17.03
C ALA A 109 6.06 14.83 -17.60
N LEU A 110 7.13 14.96 -16.80
CA LEU A 110 8.38 15.63 -17.17
C LEU A 110 9.35 14.73 -17.95
N ALA A 111 9.25 13.42 -17.79
CA ALA A 111 10.09 12.42 -18.46
C ALA A 111 9.68 12.14 -19.92
N TRP A 112 8.98 13.08 -20.59
CA TRP A 112 8.50 12.91 -21.97
C TRP A 112 9.62 12.64 -22.99
N GLN A 113 10.86 13.07 -22.70
CA GLN A 113 12.05 12.78 -23.54
C GLN A 113 12.62 11.37 -23.34
N VAL A 114 12.23 10.66 -22.29
CA VAL A 114 12.72 9.32 -21.99
C VAL A 114 11.74 8.30 -22.60
N HIS A 115 12.01 7.92 -23.85
CA HIS A 115 11.19 6.93 -24.54
C HIS A 115 11.65 5.50 -24.19
N GLY A 116 10.74 4.68 -23.63
CA GLY A 116 10.90 3.22 -23.55
C GLY A 116 11.48 2.65 -22.25
N THR A 117 11.59 3.43 -21.17
CA THR A 117 12.01 2.93 -19.85
C THR A 117 10.98 3.24 -18.78
N ASP A 118 10.49 2.21 -18.10
CA ASP A 118 9.51 2.34 -17.00
C ASP A 118 10.16 2.70 -15.65
N THR A 119 11.50 2.63 -15.58
CA THR A 119 12.28 2.92 -14.37
C THR A 119 13.48 3.80 -14.68
N LEU A 120 13.76 4.77 -13.81
CA LEU A 120 14.92 5.66 -13.87
C LEU A 120 15.90 5.37 -12.72
N THR A 121 17.17 5.74 -12.89
CA THR A 121 18.10 5.84 -11.75
C THR A 121 17.83 7.11 -10.94
N PRO A 122 18.23 7.15 -9.66
CA PRO A 122 18.10 8.35 -8.82
C PRO A 122 18.70 9.63 -9.44
N ALA A 123 19.88 9.51 -10.07
CA ALA A 123 20.54 10.65 -10.71
C ALA A 123 19.78 11.15 -11.95
N GLU A 124 19.21 10.23 -12.75
CA GLU A 124 18.38 10.60 -13.89
C GLU A 124 17.08 11.27 -13.46
N ALA A 125 16.44 10.76 -12.40
CA ALA A 125 15.23 11.36 -11.84
C ALA A 125 15.48 12.79 -11.38
N LEU A 126 16.54 13.04 -10.59
CA LEU A 126 16.91 14.39 -10.16
C LEU A 126 17.22 15.30 -11.35
N GLY A 127 18.00 14.82 -12.33
CA GLY A 127 18.33 15.60 -13.51
C GLY A 127 17.13 15.94 -14.40
N ILE A 128 16.04 15.16 -14.38
CA ILE A 128 14.79 15.50 -15.06
C ILE A 128 14.05 16.60 -14.30
N TYR A 129 13.98 16.51 -12.97
CA TYR A 129 13.36 17.55 -12.14
C TYR A 129 14.06 18.90 -12.31
N GLU A 130 15.39 18.93 -12.24
CA GLU A 130 16.17 20.17 -12.37
C GLU A 130 16.00 20.82 -13.75
N ARG A 131 16.11 20.03 -14.83
CA ARG A 131 15.97 20.54 -16.21
C ARG A 131 14.57 21.08 -16.51
N ASN A 132 13.55 20.53 -15.85
CA ASN A 132 12.16 20.89 -16.06
C ASN A 132 11.54 21.65 -14.88
N ALA A 133 12.35 22.28 -14.02
CA ALA A 133 11.88 22.98 -12.82
C ALA A 133 10.80 24.03 -13.11
N ARG A 134 10.85 24.70 -14.28
CA ARG A 134 9.85 25.67 -14.74
C ARG A 134 8.46 25.07 -15.05
N HIS A 135 8.36 23.76 -15.21
CA HIS A 135 7.13 23.02 -15.49
C HIS A 135 6.67 22.20 -14.29
N LEU A 136 7.38 22.30 -13.16
CA LEU A 136 7.06 21.55 -11.95
C LEU A 136 5.95 22.26 -11.18
N ASP A 137 4.80 21.60 -11.06
CA ASP A 137 3.71 22.08 -10.20
C ASP A 137 3.87 21.52 -8.79
N MET A 138 4.56 22.28 -7.93
CA MET A 138 4.78 21.94 -6.52
C MET A 138 3.47 21.85 -5.71
N GLN A 139 2.42 22.58 -6.12
CA GLN A 139 1.15 22.59 -5.39
C GLN A 139 0.30 21.35 -5.72
N ALA A 140 0.42 20.82 -6.95
CA ALA A 140 -0.23 19.58 -7.38
C ALA A 140 0.61 18.32 -7.11
N MET A 141 1.82 18.45 -6.54
CA MET A 141 2.71 17.31 -6.30
C MET A 141 2.27 16.53 -5.05
N PRO A 142 2.08 15.20 -5.15
CA PRO A 142 1.72 14.37 -4.01
C PRO A 142 2.87 14.27 -3.00
N ALA A 143 2.53 14.11 -1.72
CA ALA A 143 3.49 14.17 -0.61
C ALA A 143 4.63 13.14 -0.71
N HIS A 144 4.38 11.93 -1.25
CA HIS A 144 5.42 10.92 -1.46
C HIS A 144 6.43 11.30 -2.54
N GLU A 145 5.99 12.05 -3.55
CA GLU A 145 6.83 12.53 -4.64
C GLU A 145 7.69 13.72 -4.17
N GLN A 146 7.14 14.58 -3.31
CA GLN A 146 7.91 15.62 -2.61
C GLN A 146 9.02 15.02 -1.75
N ALA A 147 8.71 13.98 -0.97
CA ALA A 147 9.70 13.30 -0.13
C ALA A 147 10.83 12.65 -0.97
N LEU A 148 10.50 12.07 -2.12
CA LEU A 148 11.52 11.57 -3.05
C LEU A 148 12.40 12.70 -3.57
N LEU A 149 11.83 13.82 -4.02
CA LEU A 149 12.58 14.96 -4.53
C LEU A 149 13.54 15.52 -3.48
N GLU A 150 13.08 15.68 -2.24
CA GLU A 150 13.89 16.13 -1.11
C GLU A 150 15.03 15.15 -0.80
N ALA A 151 14.75 13.84 -0.78
CA ALA A 151 15.77 12.82 -0.56
C ALA A 151 16.82 12.80 -1.69
N LEU A 152 16.38 12.92 -2.95
CA LEU A 152 17.27 13.01 -4.11
C LEU A 152 18.17 14.26 -4.03
N GLN A 153 17.59 15.42 -3.70
CA GLN A 153 18.36 16.64 -3.49
C GLN A 153 19.37 16.47 -2.36
N LEU A 154 18.99 15.87 -1.23
CA LEU A 154 19.89 15.72 -0.09
C LEU A 154 21.09 14.80 -0.37
N ALA A 155 20.92 13.72 -1.15
CA ALA A 155 21.99 12.76 -1.39
C ALA A 155 22.80 13.00 -2.68
N LEU A 156 22.21 13.64 -3.69
CA LEU A 156 22.83 13.81 -5.01
C LEU A 156 23.12 15.26 -5.36
N SER A 157 22.57 16.25 -4.62
CA SER A 157 23.10 17.60 -4.75
C SER A 157 24.56 17.54 -4.34
N PRO A 158 25.48 18.10 -5.14
CA PRO A 158 26.88 18.19 -4.76
C PRO A 158 26.95 19.07 -3.51
N ASN A 159 26.99 18.45 -2.34
CA ASN A 159 27.32 19.18 -1.14
C ASN A 159 28.72 19.75 -1.37
N VAL A 160 28.87 21.01 -0.95
CA VAL A 160 30.10 21.81 -0.85
C VAL A 160 31.07 21.12 0.13
N ALA A 161 31.42 19.87 -0.13
CA ALA A 161 32.38 19.07 0.60
C ALA A 161 33.80 19.21 0.00
N THR A 162 34.02 20.22 -0.85
CA THR A 162 35.32 20.55 -1.46
C THR A 162 35.81 21.95 -1.08
N ARG A 163 35.39 22.50 0.07
CA ARG A 163 35.94 23.76 0.61
C ARG A 163 36.69 23.63 1.94
N ALA A 164 37.03 22.41 2.37
CA ALA A 164 37.76 22.18 3.62
C ALA A 164 38.99 21.28 3.45
N THR A 165 39.63 21.26 2.28
CA THR A 165 40.88 20.50 2.08
C THR A 165 42.00 21.24 1.34
N ASP A 166 41.83 22.54 1.03
CA ASP A 166 42.92 23.39 0.56
C ASP A 166 43.08 24.61 1.49
N ALA A 167 43.72 24.36 2.62
CA ALA A 167 44.45 25.36 3.38
C ALA A 167 45.63 24.62 4.04
N VAL A 168 46.65 24.36 3.23
CA VAL A 168 48.03 24.08 3.66
C VAL A 168 48.72 25.41 3.90
#